data_AF-A0A354IAZ2-F1
#
_entry.id   AF-A0A354IAZ2-F1
#
_cell.length_a   1.000
_cell.length_b   1.000
_cell.length_c   1.000
_cell.angle_alpha   90.00
_cell.angle_beta   90.00
_cell.angle_gamma   90.00
#
_symmetry.space_group_name_H-M   'P 1'
#
loop_
_entity.id
_entity.type
_entity.pdbx_description
1 polymer ?
#
loop_
_entity_poly.entity_id
_entity_poly.type
_entity_poly.pdbx_seq_one_letter_code
_entity_poly.pdbx_strand_id
1 'polypeptide(L)' 'KILFLDEPTSGLDPVTSREIHSILIKQREKGTTIFLTTHNMYEAESLCDHIALLR' A
#
# COMPACT_ATOMS: atom_id res chain seq x y z
N LYS A 1 -8.59 13.19 2.54
CA LYS A 1 -8.55 12.23 3.69
C LYS A 1 -7.21 11.51 3.63
N ILE A 2 -6.59 11.16 4.76
CA ILE A 2 -5.29 10.49 4.78
C ILE A 2 -5.45 9.14 5.49
N LEU A 3 -4.90 8.08 4.90
CA LEU A 3 -4.86 6.73 5.45
C LEU A 3 -3.42 6.35 5.74
N PHE A 4 -3.15 5.88 6.96
CA PHE A 4 -1.85 5.37 7.39
C PHE A 4 -1.93 3.86 7.56
N LEU A 5 -0.99 3.13 6.97
CA LEU A 5 -0.96 1.67 6.97
C LEU A 5 0.46 1.21 7.31
N ASP A 6 0.58 0.39 8.35
CA ASP A 6 1.86 -0.23 8.69
C ASP A 6 1.86 -1.69 8.25
N GLU A 7 2.72 -2.02 7.30
CA GLU A 7 2.84 -3.34 6.66
C GLU A 7 1.50 -4.00 6.26
N PRO A 8 0.68 -3.37 5.39
CA PRO A 8 -0.72 -3.75 5.16
C PRO A 8 -0.93 -5.16 4.58
N THR A 9 0.10 -5.77 3.98
CA THR A 9 0.03 -7.10 3.38
C THR A 9 0.95 -8.14 4.04
N SER A 10 1.60 -7.78 5.14
CA SER A 10 2.52 -8.68 5.84
C SER A 10 1.78 -9.87 6.44
N GLY A 11 2.30 -11.08 6.19
CA GLY A 11 1.69 -12.33 6.64
C GLY A 11 0.44 -12.77 5.89
N LEU A 12 0.01 -12.05 4.85
CA LEU A 12 -1.11 -12.45 4.00
C LEU A 12 -0.65 -13.34 2.85
N ASP A 13 -1.54 -14.20 2.39
CA ASP A 13 -1.30 -14.93 1.14
C ASP A 13 -1.36 -14.00 -0.08
N PRO A 14 -0.82 -14.43 -1.24
CA PRO A 14 -0.76 -13.59 -2.44
C PRO A 14 -2.14 -13.15 -2.97
N VAL A 15 -3.21 -13.90 -2.72
CA VAL A 15 -4.56 -13.56 -3.20
C VAL A 15 -5.12 -12.41 -2.36
N THR A 16 -5.10 -12.56 -1.04
CA THR A 16 -5.60 -11.50 -0.13
C THR A 16 -4.77 -10.23 -0.25
N SER A 17 -3.45 -10.33 -0.44
CA SER A 17 -2.60 -9.16 -0.69
C SER A 17 -3.05 -8.34 -1.90
N ARG A 18 -3.41 -9.00 -3.00
CA ARG A 18 -3.92 -8.34 -4.22
C ARG A 18 -5.30 -7.69 -4.01
N GLU A 19 -6.14 -8.30 -3.18
CA GLU A 19 -7.43 -7.70 -2.81
C GLU A 19 -7.23 -6.41 -2.01
N ILE A 20 -6.32 -6.41 -1.04
CA ILE A 20 -5.94 -5.19 -0.30
C ILE A 20 -5.44 -4.13 -1.26
N HIS A 21 -4.52 -4.48 -2.17
CA HIS A 21 -3.99 -3.54 -3.17
C HIS A 21 -5.12 -2.90 -3.99
N SER A 22 -6.08 -3.71 -4.44
CA SER A 22 -7.24 -3.25 -5.19
C SER A 22 -8.13 -2.29 -4.38
N ILE A 23 -8.28 -2.52 -3.08
CA ILE A 23 -9.03 -1.63 -2.17
C ILE A 23 -8.28 -0.30 -2.01
N LEU A 24 -6.96 -0.33 -1.81
CA LEU A 24 -6.14 0.86 -1.65
C LEU A 24 -6.19 1.74 -2.92
N ILE A 25 -6.07 1.13 -4.10
CA ILE A 25 -6.19 1.83 -5.38
C ILE A 25 -7.55 2.55 -5.49
N LYS A 26 -8.65 1.86 -5.15
CA LYS A 26 -10.00 2.48 -5.15
C LYS A 26 -10.13 3.64 -4.16
N GLN A 27 -9.43 3.59 -3.02
CA GLN A 27 -9.44 4.71 -2.07
C GLN A 27 -8.64 5.90 -2.58
N ARG A 28 -7.50 5.63 -3.24
CA ARG A 28 -6.71 6.66 -3.94
C ARG A 28 -7.54 7.35 -5.02
N GLU A 29 -8.28 6.60 -5.84
CA GLU A 29 -9.18 7.14 -6.88
C GLU A 29 -10.29 8.04 -6.31
N LYS A 30 -10.69 7.81 -5.05
CA LYS A 30 -11.65 8.66 -4.32
C LYS A 30 -11.02 9.92 -3.70
N GLY A 31 -9.73 10.19 -3.95
CA GLY A 31 -9.00 11.33 -3.42
C GLY A 31 -8.47 11.12 -2.00
N THR A 32 -8.27 9.87 -1.57
CA THR A 32 -7.61 9.57 -0.30
C THR A 32 -6.10 9.48 -0.50
N THR A 33 -5.33 10.28 0.23
CA THR A 33 -3.87 10.13 0.29
C THR A 33 -3.54 8.91 1.14
N ILE A 34 -2.65 8.06 0.65
CA ILE A 34 -2.25 6.83 1.34
C ILE A 34 -0.79 6.96 1.71
N PHE A 35 -0.48 6.76 2.98
CA PHE A 35 0.87 6.60 3.50
C PHE A 35 0.99 5.16 4.00
N LEU A 36 1.88 4.39 3.41
CA LEU A 36 2.12 3.02 3.82
C LEU A 36 3.60 2.76 4.05
N THR A 37 3.90 1.88 5.00
CA THR A 37 5.23 1.30 5.22
C THR A 37 5.19 -0.16 4.80
N THR A 38 6.23 -0.60 4.10
CA THR A 38 6.37 -2.00 3.69
C THR A 38 7.85 -2.30 3.47
N HIS A 39 8.28 -3.51 3.79
CA HIS A 39 9.58 -4.03 3.38
C HIS A 39 9.51 -4.72 2.00
N ASN A 40 8.32 -4.85 1.41
CA ASN A 40 8.12 -5.45 0.10
C ASN A 40 8.24 -4.38 -1.01
N MET A 41 9.35 -4.40 -1.74
CA MET A 41 9.61 -3.41 -2.79
C MET A 41 8.61 -3.49 -3.95
N TYR A 42 8.10 -4.69 -4.28
CA TYR A 42 7.12 -4.86 -5.34
C TYR A 42 5.80 -4.15 -4.99
N GLU A 43 5.39 -4.22 -3.72
CA GLU A 43 4.23 -3.49 -3.22
C GLU A 43 4.46 -1.98 -3.24
N ALA A 44 5.63 -1.52 -2.78
CA ALA A 44 5.98 -0.10 -2.79
C ALA A 44 5.93 0.48 -4.22
N GLU A 45 6.53 -0.18 -5.20
CA GLU A 45 6.50 0.24 -6.61
C GLU A 45 5.09 0.18 -7.23
N SER A 46 4.26 -0.78 -6.82
CA SER A 46 2.93 -0.96 -7.39
C SER A 46 1.90 0.02 -6.83
N LEU A 47 2.03 0.41 -5.55
CA LEU A 47 1.03 1.21 -4.84
C LEU A 47 1.41 2.68 -4.65
N CYS A 48 2.70 3.00 -4.55
CA CYS A 48 3.14 4.33 -4.14
C CYS A 48 3.55 5.18 -5.34
N ASP A 49 3.07 6.42 -5.37
CA ASP A 49 3.53 7.44 -6.33
C ASP A 49 4.91 7.99 -5.94
N HIS A 50 5.24 7.94 -4.65
CA HIS A 50 6.52 8.35 -4.08
C HIS A 50 7.01 7.31 -3.08
N ILE A 51 8.30 6.96 -3.19
CA ILE A 51 8.94 5.97 -2.31
C ILE A 51 10.06 6.67 -1.55
N ALA A 52 10.13 6.42 -0.24
CA ALA A 52 11.23 6.86 0.61
C ALA A 52 11.86 5.64 1.29
N LEU A 53 13.18 5.63 1.39
CA LEU A 53 13.93 4.58 2.09
C LEU A 53 14.35 5.11 3.47
N LEU A 54 13.94 4.40 4.51
CA LEU A 54 14.31 4.66 5.89
C LEU A 54 15.40 3.66 6.30
N ARG A 55 16.42 4.13 7.02
CA ARG A 55 17.52 3.31 7.56
C ARG A 55 17.31 3.05 9.04
#